data_AF-A0A7W5MQ80-F1
#
_entry.id   AF-A0A7W5MQ80-F1
#
_cell.length_a   1.000
_cell.length_b   1.000
_cell.length_c   1.000
_cell.angle_alpha   90.00
_cell.angle_beta   90.00
_cell.angle_gamma   90.00
#
_symmetry.space_group_name_H-M   'P 1'
#
loop_
_entity.id
_entity.type
_entity.pdbx_description
1 polymer ?
#
loop_
_entity_poly.entity_id
_entity_poly.type
_entity_poly.pdbx_seq_one_letter_code
_entity_poly.pdbx_strand_id
1 'polypeptide(L)'
;MTDALASFDQRGPIVVLSHFDADGLGAAAILTRALRQAGWAAQPMIIGKTGSPWEALTRGRLAALEPAGLIVTDLGTRAEPVLPGCPTLIIDHHVPTGEPEGAVTISGNGLDPEPTSALLAWWAAGALGDQTDLLWLATVGLIGDMADEHGFPELAEAQARWGKTALRDATSLINAPRRTALADAAPALRLLLDADGPKRITKGEDADAEALRAAKAEVRVAMDEGKRVPPLVVGDVALIRLDSRCQIHPLIAQQWRGRLKDKIVIAANSGYRAGWVHFAARSASGRDLIAFLAEHRPVGADGRYGNGHTQATGGALPVASWNEFIAGLGLPQAGIEA
;
A
#
# COMPACT_ATOMS: atom_id res chain seq x y z
N MET A 1 3.29 -22.06 4.45
CA MET A 1 4.65 -21.51 4.62
C MET A 1 5.69 -22.62 4.63
N THR A 2 5.57 -23.64 5.48
CA THR A 2 6.50 -24.78 5.56
C THR A 2 6.78 -25.42 4.20
N ASP A 3 5.74 -25.75 3.43
CA ASP A 3 5.90 -26.38 2.12
C ASP A 3 6.66 -25.50 1.12
N ALA A 4 6.42 -24.19 1.14
CA ALA A 4 7.16 -23.25 0.30
C ALA A 4 8.63 -23.19 0.71
N LEU A 5 8.93 -23.09 2.01
CA LEU A 5 10.30 -23.06 2.52
C LEU A 5 11.07 -24.35 2.25
N ALA A 6 10.39 -25.50 2.16
CA ALA A 6 11.02 -26.77 1.78
C ALA A 6 11.59 -26.75 0.34
N SER A 7 11.09 -25.84 -0.51
CA SER A 7 11.62 -25.62 -1.87
C SER A 7 12.72 -24.56 -1.95
N PHE A 8 12.99 -23.83 -0.86
CA PHE A 8 13.99 -22.76 -0.83
C PHE A 8 15.36 -23.33 -0.49
N ASP A 9 16.43 -22.77 -1.09
CA ASP A 9 17.81 -23.18 -0.79
C ASP A 9 18.33 -22.47 0.48
N GLN A 10 19.01 -23.20 1.37
CA GLN A 10 19.60 -22.61 2.57
C GLN A 10 20.92 -21.89 2.32
N ARG A 11 21.51 -22.00 1.12
CA ARG A 11 22.81 -21.42 0.79
C ARG A 11 22.78 -19.93 0.42
N GLY A 12 21.59 -19.35 0.29
CA GLY A 12 21.43 -17.93 -0.06
C GLY A 12 20.31 -17.26 0.73
N PRO A 13 20.13 -15.94 0.53
CA PRO A 13 19.11 -15.18 1.26
C PRO A 13 17.71 -15.46 0.72
N ILE A 14 16.73 -15.47 1.63
CA ILE A 14 15.33 -15.26 1.29
C ILE A 14 15.12 -13.75 1.14
N VAL A 15 14.66 -13.32 -0.04
CA VAL A 15 14.29 -11.93 -0.25
C VAL A 15 12.80 -11.76 -0.02
N VAL A 16 12.43 -10.84 0.87
CA VAL A 16 11.04 -10.47 1.15
C VAL A 16 10.72 -9.18 0.40
N LEU A 17 10.12 -9.32 -0.78
CA LEU A 17 9.67 -8.21 -1.61
C LEU A 17 8.30 -7.74 -1.15
N SER A 18 8.18 -6.45 -0.80
CA SER A 18 6.92 -5.91 -0.28
C SER A 18 6.61 -4.49 -0.77
N HIS A 19 5.34 -4.12 -0.64
CA HIS A 19 4.89 -2.76 -0.76
C HIS A 19 5.35 -1.89 0.42
N PHE A 20 5.15 -0.57 0.29
CA PHE A 20 5.81 0.47 1.10
C PHE A 20 4.86 1.23 2.02
N ASP A 21 3.68 0.67 2.29
CA ASP A 21 2.74 1.18 3.27
C ASP A 21 2.65 0.31 4.52
N ALA A 22 1.77 0.68 5.45
CA ALA A 22 1.73 0.06 6.76
C ALA A 22 1.47 -1.45 6.71
N ASP A 23 0.65 -1.94 5.78
CA ASP A 23 0.41 -3.38 5.61
C ASP A 23 1.64 -4.09 5.02
N GLY A 24 2.11 -3.68 3.85
CA GLY A 24 3.32 -4.26 3.25
C GLY A 24 4.57 -4.16 4.13
N LEU A 25 4.81 -3.04 4.80
CA LEU A 25 5.94 -2.88 5.72
C LEU A 25 5.78 -3.76 6.98
N GLY A 26 4.55 -3.89 7.50
CA GLY A 26 4.23 -4.80 8.59
C GLY A 26 4.52 -6.25 8.20
N ALA A 27 4.01 -6.70 7.04
CA ALA A 27 4.25 -8.04 6.50
C ALA A 27 5.74 -8.31 6.29
N ALA A 28 6.46 -7.37 5.67
CA ALA A 28 7.90 -7.50 5.43
C ALA A 28 8.70 -7.64 6.73
N ALA A 29 8.36 -6.86 7.76
CA ALA A 29 9.00 -6.91 9.06
C ALA A 29 8.71 -8.24 9.78
N ILE A 30 7.45 -8.71 9.78
CA ILE A 30 7.06 -9.99 10.37
C ILE A 30 7.85 -11.13 9.73
N LEU A 31 7.77 -11.27 8.41
CA LEU A 31 8.40 -12.36 7.67
C LEU A 31 9.91 -12.34 7.87
N THR A 32 10.55 -11.18 7.74
CA THR A 32 12.00 -11.04 7.91
C THR A 32 12.43 -11.43 9.33
N ARG A 33 11.71 -10.96 10.36
CA ARG A 33 12.04 -11.26 11.76
C ARG A 33 11.84 -12.74 12.08
N ALA A 34 10.71 -13.31 11.70
CA ALA A 34 10.39 -14.72 11.94
C ALA A 34 11.38 -15.66 11.22
N LEU A 35 11.72 -15.37 9.95
CA LEU A 35 12.72 -16.15 9.21
C LEU A 35 14.10 -16.10 9.86
N ARG A 36 14.54 -14.91 10.29
CA ARG A 36 15.83 -14.75 11.00
C ARG A 36 15.84 -15.51 12.34
N GLN A 37 14.75 -15.47 13.09
CA GLN A 37 14.59 -16.24 14.33
C GLN A 37 14.66 -17.76 14.06
N ALA A 38 14.13 -18.20 12.93
CA ALA A 38 14.20 -19.60 12.47
C ALA A 38 15.55 -19.97 11.81
N GLY A 39 16.55 -19.09 11.84
CA GLY A 39 17.91 -19.36 11.35
C GLY A 39 18.13 -19.11 9.85
N TRP A 40 17.14 -18.56 9.14
CA TRP A 40 17.31 -18.22 7.72
C TRP A 40 18.01 -16.87 7.55
N ALA A 41 18.85 -16.78 6.52
CA ALA A 41 19.27 -15.49 5.99
C ALA A 41 18.07 -14.84 5.28
N ALA A 42 17.57 -13.72 5.79
CA ALA A 42 16.44 -13.01 5.19
C ALA A 42 16.71 -11.51 5.07
N GLN A 43 16.34 -10.94 3.91
CA GLN A 43 16.50 -9.52 3.60
C GLN A 43 15.22 -8.95 2.99
N PRO A 44 14.69 -7.84 3.53
CA PRO A 44 13.55 -7.17 2.93
C PRO A 44 13.98 -6.29 1.75
N MET A 45 13.12 -6.20 0.75
CA MET A 45 13.23 -5.26 -0.37
C MET A 45 11.88 -4.59 -0.57
N ILE A 46 11.86 -3.27 -0.54
CA ILE A 46 10.62 -2.48 -0.64
C ILE A 46 10.51 -1.84 -2.02
N ILE A 47 9.33 -1.97 -2.64
CA ILE A 47 9.03 -1.29 -3.90
C ILE A 47 8.78 0.19 -3.63
N GLY A 48 9.54 1.03 -4.31
CA GLY A 48 9.42 2.48 -4.18
C GLY A 48 8.22 3.05 -4.94
N LYS A 49 8.06 4.38 -4.80
CA LYS A 49 7.06 5.17 -5.52
C LYS A 49 6.99 4.79 -7.00
N THR A 50 5.79 4.43 -7.45
CA THR A 50 5.45 4.11 -8.85
C THR A 50 6.10 2.85 -9.43
N GLY A 51 6.90 2.12 -8.65
CA GLY A 51 7.53 0.88 -9.10
C GLY A 51 6.55 -0.30 -9.13
N SER A 52 6.89 -1.31 -9.93
CA SER A 52 6.16 -2.57 -9.99
C SER A 52 7.10 -3.76 -9.79
N PRO A 53 6.64 -4.88 -9.19
CA PRO A 53 7.42 -6.11 -9.08
C PRO A 53 7.91 -6.63 -10.44
N TRP A 54 7.08 -6.45 -11.46
CA TRP A 54 7.30 -6.98 -12.82
C TRP A 54 8.12 -6.05 -13.72
N GLU A 55 8.51 -4.86 -13.26
CA GLU A 55 9.35 -3.95 -14.03
C GLU A 55 10.81 -4.41 -14.05
N ALA A 56 11.49 -4.22 -15.20
CA ALA A 56 12.87 -4.68 -15.40
C ALA A 56 13.86 -4.14 -14.35
N LEU A 57 13.67 -2.90 -13.89
CA LEU A 57 14.50 -2.30 -12.85
C LEU A 57 14.36 -3.03 -11.51
N THR A 58 13.12 -3.34 -11.10
CA THR A 58 12.83 -4.08 -9.86
C THR A 58 13.39 -5.50 -9.95
N ARG A 59 13.15 -6.18 -11.08
CA ARG A 59 13.69 -7.52 -11.35
C ARG A 59 15.22 -7.55 -11.32
N GLY A 60 15.88 -6.56 -11.93
CA GLY A 60 17.34 -6.47 -11.93
C GLY A 60 17.91 -6.30 -10.51
N ARG A 61 17.28 -5.46 -9.69
CA ARG A 61 17.66 -5.30 -8.28
C ARG A 61 17.41 -6.57 -7.46
N LEU A 62 16.32 -7.28 -7.71
CA LEU A 62 16.01 -8.56 -7.06
C LEU A 62 17.03 -9.65 -7.45
N ALA A 63 17.30 -9.81 -8.75
CA ALA A 63 18.24 -10.80 -9.25
C ALA A 63 19.66 -10.57 -8.72
N ALA A 64 20.08 -9.31 -8.55
CA ALA A 64 21.37 -8.95 -7.98
C ALA A 64 21.55 -9.35 -6.49
N LEU A 65 20.47 -9.70 -5.79
CA LEU A 65 20.53 -10.25 -4.43
C LEU A 65 20.72 -11.77 -4.40
N GLU A 66 20.70 -12.42 -5.57
CA GLU A 66 20.82 -13.87 -5.73
C GLU A 66 19.91 -14.65 -4.77
N PRO A 67 18.58 -14.39 -4.78
CA PRO A 67 17.66 -14.99 -3.82
C PRO A 67 17.60 -16.50 -3.97
N ALA A 68 17.80 -17.20 -2.86
CA ALA A 68 17.58 -18.64 -2.73
C ALA A 68 16.09 -19.00 -2.57
N GLY A 69 15.27 -17.99 -2.31
CA GLY A 69 13.82 -18.02 -2.34
C GLY A 69 13.26 -16.60 -2.30
N LEU A 70 12.09 -16.41 -2.90
CA LEU A 70 11.42 -15.11 -2.95
C LEU A 70 10.11 -15.20 -2.17
N ILE A 71 9.88 -14.25 -1.27
CA ILE A 71 8.56 -14.01 -0.71
C ILE A 71 8.04 -12.68 -1.28
N VAL A 72 6.90 -12.70 -1.95
CA VAL A 72 6.20 -11.51 -2.43
C VAL A 72 5.00 -11.27 -1.54
N THR A 73 4.86 -10.06 -1.00
CA THR A 73 3.72 -9.74 -0.14
C THR A 73 3.17 -8.34 -0.42
N ASP A 74 1.85 -8.19 -0.31
CA ASP A 74 1.12 -6.92 -0.47
C ASP A 74 1.29 -6.22 -1.83
N LEU A 75 1.46 -6.98 -2.91
CA LEU A 75 1.79 -6.47 -4.25
C LEU A 75 0.86 -6.96 -5.37
N GLY A 76 -0.11 -7.78 -5.00
CA GLY A 76 -0.95 -8.57 -5.88
C GLY A 76 -0.24 -9.77 -6.49
N THR A 77 -1.02 -10.57 -7.21
CA THR A 77 -0.54 -11.73 -7.97
C THR A 77 -0.99 -11.71 -9.42
N ARG A 78 -0.16 -12.26 -10.30
CA ARG A 78 -0.33 -12.34 -11.76
C ARG A 78 0.26 -13.65 -12.26
N ALA A 79 -0.16 -14.09 -13.44
CA ALA A 79 0.38 -15.30 -14.07
C ALA A 79 1.89 -15.20 -14.38
N GLU A 80 2.39 -14.00 -14.65
CA GLU A 80 3.82 -13.78 -14.87
C GLU A 80 4.57 -13.82 -13.52
N PRO A 81 5.54 -14.72 -13.32
CA PRO A 81 6.32 -14.75 -12.08
C PRO A 81 7.20 -13.51 -11.93
N VAL A 82 7.38 -13.02 -10.70
CA VAL A 82 8.24 -11.84 -10.44
C VAL A 82 9.69 -12.12 -10.82
N LEU A 83 10.23 -13.27 -10.42
CA LEU A 83 11.56 -13.72 -10.77
C LEU A 83 11.50 -15.17 -11.30
N PRO A 84 11.43 -15.38 -12.63
CA PRO A 84 11.35 -16.71 -13.22
C PRO A 84 12.49 -17.64 -12.74
N GLY A 85 12.14 -18.87 -12.37
CA GLY A 85 13.09 -19.88 -11.88
C GLY A 85 13.49 -19.76 -10.40
N CYS A 86 13.04 -18.72 -9.69
CA CYS A 86 13.22 -18.61 -8.25
C CYS A 86 11.99 -19.19 -7.52
N PRO A 87 12.14 -20.17 -6.61
CA PRO A 87 11.05 -20.64 -5.76
C PRO A 87 10.39 -19.47 -5.04
N THR A 88 9.06 -19.36 -5.16
CA THR A 88 8.33 -18.17 -4.72
C THR A 88 7.17 -18.52 -3.80
N LEU A 89 7.05 -17.80 -2.69
CA LEU A 89 5.87 -17.75 -1.83
C LEU A 89 5.18 -16.39 -1.99
N ILE A 90 3.89 -16.39 -2.26
CA ILE A 90 3.06 -15.18 -2.32
C ILE A 90 2.17 -15.13 -1.09
N ILE A 91 2.13 -13.99 -0.39
CA ILE A 91 1.24 -13.73 0.74
C ILE A 91 0.50 -12.42 0.47
N ASP A 92 -0.77 -12.50 0.09
CA ASP A 92 -1.49 -11.33 -0.44
C ASP A 92 -3.01 -11.41 -0.20
N HIS A 93 -3.67 -10.26 -0.27
CA HIS A 93 -5.13 -10.14 -0.14
C HIS A 93 -5.80 -9.44 -1.34
N HIS A 94 -5.00 -8.84 -2.24
CA HIS A 94 -5.53 -8.22 -3.46
C HIS A 94 -6.24 -9.25 -4.35
N VAL A 95 -7.18 -8.76 -5.16
CA VAL A 95 -7.83 -9.57 -6.20
C VAL A 95 -6.77 -10.13 -7.16
N PRO A 96 -6.66 -11.46 -7.30
CA PRO A 96 -5.66 -12.07 -8.17
C PRO A 96 -5.97 -11.79 -9.64
N THR A 97 -4.94 -11.55 -10.44
CA THR A 97 -5.06 -11.42 -11.92
C THR A 97 -4.43 -12.60 -12.66
N GLY A 98 -4.03 -13.63 -11.93
CA GLY A 98 -3.46 -14.87 -12.41
C GLY A 98 -2.62 -15.54 -11.34
N GLU A 99 -2.20 -16.78 -11.59
CA GLU A 99 -1.38 -17.58 -10.69
C GLU A 99 -0.02 -17.84 -11.33
N PRO A 100 1.10 -17.43 -10.70
CA PRO A 100 2.41 -17.64 -11.28
C PRO A 100 2.83 -19.10 -11.13
N GLU A 101 3.35 -19.65 -12.23
CA GLU A 101 3.82 -21.03 -12.27
C GLU A 101 4.89 -21.30 -11.21
N GLY A 102 4.73 -22.40 -10.48
CA GLY A 102 5.69 -22.85 -9.46
C GLY A 102 5.68 -22.03 -8.16
N ALA A 103 4.79 -21.05 -8.00
CA ALA A 103 4.62 -20.32 -6.75
C ALA A 103 3.61 -20.99 -5.82
N VAL A 104 3.89 -20.96 -4.51
CA VAL A 104 2.89 -21.25 -3.48
C VAL A 104 2.21 -19.94 -3.12
N THR A 105 0.87 -19.88 -3.14
CA THR A 105 0.13 -18.67 -2.81
C THR A 105 -0.70 -18.88 -1.54
N ILE A 106 -0.54 -17.99 -0.57
CA ILE A 106 -1.41 -17.82 0.59
C ILE A 106 -2.21 -16.54 0.33
N SER A 107 -3.49 -16.69 0.02
CA SER A 107 -4.36 -15.55 -0.26
C SER A 107 -5.43 -15.37 0.80
N GLY A 108 -5.62 -14.12 1.24
CA GLY A 108 -6.77 -13.71 2.03
C GLY A 108 -7.99 -13.33 1.18
N ASN A 109 -7.81 -13.18 -0.14
CA ASN A 109 -8.85 -12.69 -1.02
C ASN A 109 -10.10 -13.57 -0.97
N GLY A 110 -11.27 -12.94 -0.76
CA GLY A 110 -12.56 -13.65 -0.70
C GLY A 110 -12.88 -14.30 0.65
N LEU A 111 -12.06 -14.11 1.68
CA LEU A 111 -12.43 -14.41 3.07
C LEU A 111 -13.32 -13.30 3.66
N ASP A 112 -14.08 -13.63 4.70
CA ASP A 112 -14.93 -12.68 5.42
C ASP A 112 -14.73 -12.80 6.94
N PRO A 113 -14.15 -11.78 7.61
CA PRO A 113 -13.54 -10.58 7.00
C PRO A 113 -12.26 -10.91 6.19
N GLU A 114 -11.97 -10.11 5.17
CA GLU A 114 -10.75 -10.24 4.36
C GLU A 114 -9.52 -9.76 5.16
N PRO A 115 -8.54 -10.63 5.47
CA PRO A 115 -7.36 -10.26 6.25
C PRO A 115 -6.37 -9.46 5.41
N THR A 116 -5.61 -8.58 6.05
CA THR A 116 -4.52 -7.86 5.38
C THR A 116 -3.29 -8.75 5.20
N SER A 117 -2.36 -8.37 4.33
CA SER A 117 -1.13 -9.12 4.07
C SER A 117 -0.26 -9.26 5.32
N ALA A 118 -0.21 -8.25 6.20
CA ALA A 118 0.51 -8.35 7.47
C ALA A 118 -0.11 -9.37 8.44
N LEU A 119 -1.45 -9.49 8.47
CA LEU A 119 -2.11 -10.51 9.28
C LEU A 119 -1.85 -11.91 8.72
N LEU A 120 -1.99 -12.09 7.41
CA LEU A 120 -1.63 -13.35 6.73
C LEU A 120 -0.18 -13.74 6.96
N ALA A 121 0.74 -12.77 6.91
CA ALA A 121 2.15 -12.96 7.19
C ALA A 121 2.40 -13.44 8.63
N TRP A 122 1.67 -12.89 9.60
CA TRP A 122 1.78 -13.29 11.00
C TRP A 122 1.25 -14.71 11.24
N TRP A 123 0.09 -15.06 10.67
CA TRP A 123 -0.41 -16.44 10.72
C TRP A 123 0.56 -17.43 10.05
N ALA A 124 1.08 -17.07 8.87
CA ALA A 124 2.05 -17.89 8.14
C ALA A 124 3.34 -18.09 8.95
N ALA A 125 3.83 -17.03 9.59
CA ALA A 125 5.03 -17.05 10.44
C ALA A 125 4.86 -17.94 11.68
N GLY A 126 3.64 -18.20 12.14
CA GLY A 126 3.37 -19.17 13.21
C GLY A 126 3.86 -20.59 12.90
N ALA A 127 4.03 -20.93 11.62
CA ALA A 127 4.66 -22.19 11.20
C ALA A 127 6.15 -22.30 11.58
N LEU A 128 6.79 -21.17 11.93
CA LEU A 128 8.20 -21.08 12.32
C LEU A 128 8.42 -21.06 13.84
N GLY A 129 7.36 -21.07 14.65
CA GLY A 129 7.43 -21.00 16.10
C GLY A 129 6.49 -19.93 16.68
N ASP A 130 6.68 -19.60 17.96
CA ASP A 130 5.89 -18.57 18.63
C ASP A 130 6.23 -17.17 18.08
N GLN A 131 5.22 -16.49 17.53
CA GLN A 131 5.33 -15.14 16.95
C GLN A 131 4.44 -14.12 17.68
N THR A 132 4.00 -14.43 18.91
CA THR A 132 3.08 -13.58 19.68
C THR A 132 3.60 -12.15 19.86
N ASP A 133 4.92 -11.97 19.97
CA ASP A 133 5.56 -10.64 20.09
C ASP A 133 5.54 -9.82 18.81
N LEU A 134 5.22 -10.42 17.66
CA LEU A 134 5.09 -9.74 16.37
C LEU A 134 3.65 -9.30 16.06
N LEU A 135 2.67 -9.67 16.89
CA LEU A 135 1.26 -9.38 16.66
C LEU A 135 0.96 -7.87 16.45
N TRP A 136 1.71 -7.00 17.13
CA TRP A 136 1.56 -5.55 16.95
C TRP A 136 1.92 -5.08 15.52
N LEU A 137 2.81 -5.78 14.81
CA LEU A 137 3.14 -5.50 13.41
C LEU A 137 1.97 -5.85 12.48
N ALA A 138 1.31 -7.00 12.72
CA ALA A 138 0.11 -7.40 11.99
C ALA A 138 -1.00 -6.37 12.20
N THR A 139 -1.10 -5.86 13.43
CA THR A 139 -2.06 -4.82 13.79
C THR A 139 -1.77 -3.48 13.13
N VAL A 140 -0.50 -3.13 12.87
CA VAL A 140 -0.14 -1.95 12.06
C VAL A 140 -0.71 -2.08 10.65
N GLY A 141 -0.66 -3.29 10.05
CA GLY A 141 -1.30 -3.56 8.76
C GLY A 141 -2.82 -3.45 8.80
N LEU A 142 -3.47 -4.13 9.76
CA LEU A 142 -4.93 -4.05 9.97
C LEU A 142 -5.42 -2.60 10.11
N ILE A 143 -4.74 -1.78 10.91
CA ILE A 143 -5.10 -0.36 11.07
C ILE A 143 -4.78 0.43 9.78
N GLY A 144 -3.68 0.10 9.11
CA GLY A 144 -3.20 0.77 7.90
C GLY A 144 -4.18 0.69 6.73
N ASP A 145 -4.76 -0.48 6.54
CA ASP A 145 -5.73 -0.79 5.49
C ASP A 145 -7.18 -0.53 5.90
N MET A 146 -7.38 -0.06 7.13
CA MET A 146 -8.71 0.20 7.69
C MET A 146 -9.59 -1.06 7.69
N ALA A 147 -8.98 -2.23 7.90
CA ALA A 147 -9.73 -3.47 8.11
C ALA A 147 -10.74 -3.24 9.25
N ASP A 148 -12.00 -3.58 9.01
CA ASP A 148 -13.14 -3.20 9.85
C ASP A 148 -12.84 -3.48 11.34
N GLU A 149 -13.11 -2.50 12.22
CA GLU A 149 -12.85 -2.60 13.67
C GLU A 149 -13.65 -3.74 14.35
N HIS A 150 -14.50 -4.47 13.60
CA HIS A 150 -15.41 -5.49 14.11
C HIS A 150 -15.05 -6.94 13.71
N GLY A 151 -14.01 -7.18 12.91
CA GLY A 151 -13.78 -8.50 12.29
C GLY A 151 -12.70 -9.40 12.90
N PHE A 152 -11.65 -8.83 13.49
CA PHE A 152 -10.43 -9.60 13.84
C PHE A 152 -10.13 -9.61 15.34
N PRO A 153 -10.12 -10.78 16.01
CA PRO A 153 -9.77 -10.88 17.43
C PRO A 153 -8.32 -10.43 17.73
N GLU A 154 -7.40 -10.61 16.78
CA GLU A 154 -5.99 -10.18 16.84
C GLU A 154 -5.85 -8.68 17.13
N LEU A 155 -6.72 -7.87 16.53
CA LEU A 155 -6.73 -6.43 16.75
C LEU A 155 -7.06 -6.10 18.22
N ALA A 156 -8.05 -6.78 18.80
CA ALA A 156 -8.44 -6.56 20.19
C ALA A 156 -7.35 -7.01 21.16
N GLU A 157 -6.73 -8.16 20.91
CA GLU A 157 -5.60 -8.67 21.68
C GLU A 157 -4.42 -7.69 21.67
N ALA A 158 -4.03 -7.21 20.49
CA ALA A 158 -2.95 -6.26 20.36
C ALA A 158 -3.26 -4.92 21.05
N GLN A 159 -4.50 -4.44 20.93
CA GLN A 159 -4.94 -3.22 21.61
C GLN A 159 -4.90 -3.35 23.13
N ALA A 160 -5.22 -4.53 23.68
CA ALA A 160 -5.09 -4.81 25.11
C ALA A 160 -3.63 -4.80 25.56
N ARG A 161 -2.71 -5.34 24.75
CA ARG A 161 -1.28 -5.47 25.10
C ARG A 161 -0.47 -4.20 24.89
N TRP A 162 -0.62 -3.52 23.75
CA TRP A 162 0.22 -2.36 23.38
C TRP A 162 -0.52 -1.02 23.39
N GLY A 163 -1.84 -1.03 23.54
CA GLY A 163 -2.70 0.16 23.64
C GLY A 163 -3.19 0.67 22.28
N LYS A 164 -4.52 0.86 22.17
CA LYS A 164 -5.19 1.34 20.94
C LYS A 164 -4.59 2.62 20.37
N THR A 165 -4.38 3.65 21.20
CA THR A 165 -3.82 4.93 20.74
C THR A 165 -2.39 4.78 20.23
N ALA A 166 -1.54 4.03 20.94
CA ALA A 166 -0.15 3.85 20.53
C ALA A 166 -0.04 3.14 19.18
N LEU A 167 -0.86 2.11 18.94
CA LEU A 167 -0.90 1.39 17.67
C LEU A 167 -1.39 2.29 16.52
N ARG A 168 -2.44 3.08 16.73
CA ARG A 168 -2.95 4.02 15.71
C ARG A 168 -1.95 5.12 15.38
N ASP A 169 -1.31 5.69 16.40
CA ASP A 169 -0.32 6.75 16.21
C ASP A 169 0.94 6.22 15.52
N ALA A 170 1.39 5.02 15.91
CA ALA A 170 2.50 4.34 15.24
C ALA A 170 2.17 4.05 13.77
N THR A 171 0.99 3.49 13.48
CA THR A 171 0.54 3.24 12.10
C THR A 171 0.52 4.52 11.28
N SER A 172 0.01 5.62 11.85
CA SER A 172 0.01 6.92 11.19
C SER A 172 1.42 7.44 10.88
N LEU A 173 2.40 7.20 11.75
CA LEU A 173 3.80 7.60 11.54
C LEU A 173 4.49 6.70 10.53
N ILE A 174 4.32 5.38 10.61
CA ILE A 174 4.86 4.39 9.66
C ILE A 174 4.36 4.67 8.23
N ASN A 175 3.09 5.06 8.10
CA ASN A 175 2.47 5.33 6.80
C ASN A 175 2.71 6.76 6.30
N ALA A 176 3.42 7.62 7.05
CA ALA A 176 3.67 8.99 6.62
C ALA A 176 4.70 9.09 5.49
N PRO A 177 5.87 8.40 5.54
CA PRO A 177 6.89 8.53 4.52
C PRO A 177 6.42 8.17 3.12
N ARG A 178 5.57 7.16 2.91
CA ARG A 178 5.04 6.82 1.56
C ARG A 178 4.35 8.00 0.87
N ARG A 179 3.83 8.95 1.67
CA ARG A 179 3.04 10.10 1.20
C ARG A 179 3.88 11.33 0.94
N THR A 180 5.15 11.35 1.34
CA THR A 180 6.05 12.49 1.07
C THR A 180 6.42 12.56 -0.41
N ALA A 181 7.11 13.62 -0.80
CA ALA A 181 7.66 13.77 -2.15
C ALA A 181 8.62 12.63 -2.52
N LEU A 182 9.52 12.27 -1.59
CA LEU A 182 10.55 11.26 -1.77
C LEU A 182 10.03 9.82 -1.64
N ALA A 183 8.97 9.62 -0.85
CA ALA A 183 8.39 8.30 -0.59
C ALA A 183 9.40 7.26 -0.05
N ASP A 184 10.34 7.71 0.79
CA ASP A 184 11.35 6.85 1.41
C ASP A 184 10.78 6.13 2.65
N ALA A 185 10.45 4.85 2.49
CA ALA A 185 9.96 4.02 3.58
C ALA A 185 11.07 3.41 4.45
N ALA A 186 12.35 3.65 4.15
CA ALA A 186 13.45 2.98 4.84
C ALA A 186 13.50 3.23 6.36
N PRO A 187 13.27 4.47 6.87
CA PRO A 187 13.20 4.70 8.32
C PRO A 187 12.08 3.91 9.00
N ALA A 188 10.91 3.82 8.35
CA ALA A 188 9.78 3.06 8.87
C ALA A 188 10.12 1.57 8.96
N LEU A 189 10.69 1.00 7.89
CA LEU A 189 11.07 -0.41 7.87
C LEU A 189 12.13 -0.74 8.94
N ARG A 190 13.19 0.06 9.08
CA ARG A 190 14.22 -0.17 10.12
C ARG A 190 13.61 -0.20 11.51
N LEU A 191 12.72 0.75 11.81
CA LEU A 191 12.02 0.77 13.09
C LEU A 191 11.15 -0.48 13.30
N LEU A 192 10.43 -0.98 12.28
CA LEU A 192 9.61 -2.18 12.41
C LEU A 192 10.44 -3.47 12.56
N LEU A 193 11.64 -3.51 11.97
CA LEU A 193 12.58 -4.63 12.12
C LEU A 193 13.17 -4.70 13.53
N ASP A 194 13.41 -3.55 14.15
CA ASP A 194 14.20 -3.45 15.39
C ASP A 194 13.36 -3.16 16.65
N ALA A 195 12.13 -2.67 16.53
CA ALA A 195 11.29 -2.31 17.69
C ALA A 195 10.56 -3.51 18.29
N ASP A 196 10.35 -3.46 19.62
CA ASP A 196 9.52 -4.42 20.36
C ASP A 196 8.07 -3.94 20.57
N GLY A 197 7.71 -2.80 19.96
CA GLY A 197 6.36 -2.27 20.04
C GLY A 197 6.20 -0.82 19.55
N PRO A 198 4.94 -0.33 19.50
CA PRO A 198 4.59 0.96 18.91
C PRO A 198 5.15 2.18 19.68
N LYS A 199 5.55 2.00 20.94
CA LYS A 199 6.10 3.11 21.75
C LYS A 199 7.43 3.62 21.21
N ARG A 200 8.27 2.75 20.64
CA ARG A 200 9.52 3.19 20.00
C ARG A 200 9.24 4.08 18.79
N ILE A 201 8.23 3.73 17.98
CA ILE A 201 7.81 4.53 16.82
C ILE A 201 7.29 5.91 17.24
N THR A 202 6.48 5.95 18.30
CA THR A 202 5.75 7.14 18.71
C THR A 202 6.55 8.07 19.61
N LYS A 203 7.41 7.52 20.46
CA LYS A 203 8.16 8.24 21.51
C LYS A 203 9.67 8.17 21.35
N GLY A 204 10.20 7.39 20.41
CA GLY A 204 11.64 7.33 20.16
C GLY A 204 12.18 8.66 19.67
N GLU A 205 13.42 8.96 20.01
CA GLU A 205 14.13 10.20 19.64
C GLU A 205 15.31 9.92 18.69
N ASP A 206 15.39 8.69 18.17
CA ASP A 206 16.39 8.30 17.18
C ASP A 206 16.07 8.91 15.79
N ALA A 207 17.08 8.89 14.91
CA ALA A 207 17.00 9.50 13.59
C ALA A 207 15.85 8.95 12.73
N ASP A 208 15.48 7.67 12.91
CA ASP A 208 14.40 7.07 12.15
C ASP A 208 13.03 7.56 12.66
N ALA A 209 12.84 7.63 13.98
CA ALA A 209 11.61 8.16 14.57
C ALA A 209 11.41 9.64 14.21
N GLU A 210 12.48 10.45 14.24
CA GLU A 210 12.45 11.84 13.78
C GLU A 210 12.13 11.95 12.27
N ALA A 211 12.68 11.07 11.43
CA ALA A 211 12.35 11.04 10.01
C ALA A 211 10.85 10.77 9.76
N LEU A 212 10.19 9.92 10.56
CA LEU A 212 8.75 9.71 10.46
C LEU A 212 7.95 10.95 10.85
N ARG A 213 8.37 11.68 11.89
CA ARG A 213 7.72 12.94 12.30
C ARG A 213 7.89 14.03 11.25
N ALA A 214 9.08 14.15 10.67
CA ALA A 214 9.37 15.06 9.57
C ALA A 214 8.50 14.75 8.34
N ALA A 215 8.41 13.47 7.95
CA ALA A 215 7.52 13.02 6.88
C ALA A 215 6.05 13.39 7.15
N LYS A 216 5.57 13.18 8.38
CA LYS A 216 4.20 13.55 8.78
C LYS A 216 3.98 15.06 8.73
N ALA A 217 4.98 15.87 9.07
CA ALA A 217 4.92 17.33 8.98
C ALA A 217 4.85 17.81 7.52
N GLU A 218 5.68 17.25 6.62
CA GLU A 218 5.65 17.55 5.18
C GLU A 218 4.25 17.27 4.58
N VAL A 219 3.72 16.08 4.84
CA VAL A 219 2.38 15.67 4.36
C VAL A 219 1.30 16.59 4.94
N ARG A 220 1.43 17.02 6.20
CA ARG A 220 0.49 17.95 6.82
C ARG A 220 0.47 19.31 6.12
N VAL A 221 1.63 19.86 5.77
CA VAL A 221 1.72 21.13 5.02
C VAL A 221 1.00 20.98 3.67
N ALA A 222 1.29 19.92 2.93
CA ALA A 222 0.64 19.65 1.64
C ALA A 222 -0.89 19.45 1.78
N MET A 223 -1.35 18.77 2.85
CA MET A 223 -2.77 18.62 3.15
C MET A 223 -3.45 19.95 3.50
N ASP A 224 -2.76 20.83 4.23
CA ASP A 224 -3.29 22.14 4.61
C ASP A 224 -3.49 23.05 3.39
N GLU A 225 -2.64 22.92 2.37
CA GLU A 225 -2.83 23.55 1.06
C GLU A 225 -3.96 22.88 0.28
N GLY A 226 -3.90 21.55 0.10
CA GLY A 226 -4.85 20.80 -0.72
C GLY A 226 -6.30 20.90 -0.25
N LYS A 227 -6.55 20.98 1.06
CA LYS A 227 -7.92 21.09 1.60
C LYS A 227 -8.60 22.43 1.33
N ARG A 228 -7.84 23.45 0.91
CA ARG A 228 -8.36 24.79 0.57
C ARG A 228 -8.81 24.89 -0.88
N VAL A 229 -8.45 23.91 -1.72
CA VAL A 229 -8.85 23.89 -3.13
C VAL A 229 -10.36 23.63 -3.21
N PRO A 230 -11.15 24.53 -3.83
CA PRO A 230 -12.57 24.30 -4.04
C PRO A 230 -12.81 23.25 -5.13
N PRO A 231 -13.86 22.40 -4.99
CA PRO A 231 -14.22 21.44 -6.02
C PRO A 231 -14.85 22.13 -7.23
N LEU A 232 -14.55 21.63 -8.43
CA LEU A 232 -15.31 21.88 -9.65
C LEU A 232 -16.42 20.84 -9.75
N VAL A 233 -17.67 21.26 -9.80
CA VAL A 233 -18.83 20.34 -9.78
C VAL A 233 -19.55 20.38 -11.12
N VAL A 234 -19.73 19.20 -11.73
CA VAL A 234 -20.54 18.98 -12.94
C VAL A 234 -21.36 17.71 -12.73
N GLY A 235 -22.69 17.85 -12.73
CA GLY A 235 -23.62 16.76 -12.44
C GLY A 235 -23.32 16.09 -11.10
N ASP A 236 -22.97 14.80 -11.16
CA ASP A 236 -22.65 13.98 -9.98
C ASP A 236 -21.17 13.97 -9.62
N VAL A 237 -20.30 14.62 -10.41
CA VAL A 237 -18.85 14.61 -10.22
C VAL A 237 -18.39 15.91 -9.54
N ALA A 238 -17.57 15.77 -8.51
CA ALA A 238 -16.85 16.86 -7.86
C ALA A 238 -15.33 16.62 -7.99
N LEU A 239 -14.65 17.46 -8.77
CA LEU A 239 -13.23 17.36 -9.05
C LEU A 239 -12.43 18.36 -8.21
N ILE A 240 -11.46 17.87 -7.44
CA ILE A 240 -10.47 18.67 -6.71
C ILE A 240 -9.13 18.55 -7.45
N ARG A 241 -8.56 19.69 -7.85
CA ARG A 241 -7.28 19.75 -8.57
C ARG A 241 -6.15 20.08 -7.62
N LEU A 242 -5.15 19.23 -7.56
CA LEU A 242 -4.02 19.33 -6.65
C LEU A 242 -2.74 19.40 -7.46
N ASP A 243 -1.79 20.19 -6.97
CA ASP A 243 -0.42 20.21 -7.47
C ASP A 243 0.51 20.04 -6.28
N SER A 244 0.87 18.79 -5.99
CA SER A 244 1.73 18.48 -4.86
C SER A 244 2.60 17.27 -5.16
N ARG A 245 3.88 17.34 -4.78
CA ARG A 245 4.78 16.18 -4.84
C ARG A 245 4.39 15.07 -3.86
N CYS A 246 3.61 15.40 -2.83
CA CYS A 246 3.09 14.47 -1.84
C CYS A 246 1.86 13.68 -2.36
N GLN A 247 1.67 12.46 -1.87
CA GLN A 247 0.50 11.63 -2.18
C GLN A 247 -0.73 12.01 -1.33
N ILE A 248 -1.22 13.24 -1.50
CA ILE A 248 -2.35 13.77 -0.73
C ILE A 248 -3.72 13.51 -1.36
N HIS A 249 -3.80 13.21 -2.66
CA HIS A 249 -5.07 13.02 -3.37
C HIS A 249 -6.01 11.98 -2.74
N PRO A 250 -5.56 10.81 -2.22
CA PRO A 250 -6.48 9.87 -1.59
C PRO A 250 -7.08 10.41 -0.28
N LEU A 251 -6.28 11.16 0.48
CA LEU A 251 -6.71 11.76 1.75
C LEU A 251 -7.68 12.93 1.51
N ILE A 252 -7.40 13.77 0.51
CA ILE A 252 -8.27 14.87 0.12
C ILE A 252 -9.61 14.34 -0.42
N ALA A 253 -9.60 13.31 -1.28
CA ALA A 253 -10.83 12.68 -1.76
C ALA A 253 -11.66 12.12 -0.60
N GLN A 254 -11.03 11.43 0.35
CA GLN A 254 -11.73 10.87 1.52
C GLN A 254 -12.31 11.97 2.43
N GLN A 255 -11.60 13.08 2.62
CA GLN A 255 -12.10 14.22 3.39
C GLN A 255 -13.33 14.86 2.72
N TRP A 256 -13.27 15.08 1.40
CA TRP A 256 -14.38 15.67 0.65
C TRP A 256 -15.57 14.73 0.50
N ARG A 257 -15.36 13.40 0.42
CA ARG A 257 -16.43 12.39 0.46
C ARG A 257 -17.36 12.59 1.67
N GLY A 258 -16.81 12.92 2.84
CA GLY A 258 -17.61 13.19 4.03
C GLY A 258 -18.46 14.47 3.96
N ARG A 259 -18.07 15.42 3.11
CA ARG A 259 -18.75 16.71 2.90
C ARG A 259 -19.73 16.70 1.72
N LEU A 260 -19.39 16.01 0.65
CA LEU A 260 -20.15 15.89 -0.61
C LEU A 260 -20.72 14.48 -0.74
N LYS A 261 -21.66 14.14 0.15
CA LYS A 261 -22.15 12.77 0.33
C LYS A 261 -22.90 12.22 -0.88
N ASP A 262 -23.46 13.10 -1.70
CA ASP A 262 -24.22 12.81 -2.92
C ASP A 262 -23.35 12.77 -4.19
N LYS A 263 -22.03 13.02 -4.08
CA LYS A 263 -21.13 13.15 -5.23
C LYS A 263 -20.14 12.00 -5.37
N ILE A 264 -19.69 11.78 -6.60
CA ILE A 264 -18.42 11.14 -6.92
C ILE A 264 -17.33 12.19 -6.74
N VAL A 265 -16.52 12.04 -5.70
CA VAL A 265 -15.40 12.95 -5.42
C VAL A 265 -14.16 12.40 -6.10
N ILE A 266 -13.58 13.16 -7.02
CA ILE A 266 -12.30 12.87 -7.66
C ILE A 266 -11.29 13.89 -7.16
N ALA A 267 -10.23 13.48 -6.48
CA ALA A 267 -9.08 14.34 -6.23
C ALA A 267 -7.96 13.94 -7.18
N ALA A 268 -7.48 14.89 -7.99
CA ALA A 268 -6.50 14.68 -9.03
C ALA A 268 -5.24 15.48 -8.74
N ASN A 269 -4.08 14.82 -8.68
CA ASN A 269 -2.79 15.42 -8.37
C ASN A 269 -1.82 15.30 -9.54
N SER A 270 -1.52 16.44 -10.17
CA SER A 270 -0.58 16.56 -11.29
C SER A 270 0.88 16.70 -10.84
N GLY A 271 1.12 17.14 -9.60
CA GLY A 271 2.45 17.35 -9.06
C GLY A 271 3.15 16.09 -8.56
N TYR A 272 2.43 14.96 -8.46
CA TYR A 272 2.94 13.75 -7.81
C TYR A 272 4.01 13.03 -8.65
N ARG A 273 3.81 12.97 -9.97
CA ARG A 273 4.73 12.36 -10.96
C ARG A 273 4.67 13.18 -12.25
N ALA A 274 5.82 13.66 -12.71
CA ALA A 274 5.91 14.45 -13.94
C ALA A 274 5.32 13.71 -15.14
N GLY A 275 4.51 14.39 -15.95
CA GLY A 275 3.84 13.83 -17.13
C GLY A 275 2.61 12.96 -16.82
N TRP A 276 2.21 12.84 -15.55
CA TRP A 276 1.09 12.00 -15.12
C TRP A 276 0.18 12.72 -14.13
N VAL A 277 -1.10 12.34 -14.14
CA VAL A 277 -2.07 12.73 -13.12
C VAL A 277 -2.45 11.51 -12.30
N HIS A 278 -2.16 11.56 -11.01
CA HIS A 278 -2.58 10.54 -10.06
C HIS A 278 -3.87 11.00 -9.39
N PHE A 279 -4.90 10.16 -9.39
CA PHE A 279 -6.19 10.52 -8.84
C PHE A 279 -6.76 9.43 -7.93
N ALA A 280 -7.61 9.85 -7.01
CA ALA A 280 -8.44 8.99 -6.19
C ALA A 280 -9.90 9.38 -6.36
N ALA A 281 -10.77 8.39 -6.55
CA ALA A 281 -12.20 8.55 -6.60
C ALA A 281 -12.84 7.95 -5.33
N ARG A 282 -13.75 8.69 -4.71
CA ARG A 282 -14.45 8.30 -3.48
C ARG A 282 -15.92 8.65 -3.59
N SER A 283 -16.79 7.78 -3.08
CA SER A 283 -18.23 8.06 -3.02
C SER A 283 -18.84 7.57 -1.72
N ALA A 284 -19.85 8.29 -1.24
CA ALA A 284 -20.72 7.86 -0.14
C ALA A 284 -22.15 7.58 -0.62
N SER A 285 -22.43 7.71 -1.92
CA SER A 285 -23.77 7.50 -2.47
C SER A 285 -24.10 6.03 -2.76
N GLY A 286 -23.13 5.12 -2.62
CA GLY A 286 -23.26 3.72 -2.98
C GLY A 286 -23.03 3.43 -4.47
N ARG A 287 -22.65 4.45 -5.25
CA ARG A 287 -22.37 4.30 -6.68
C ARG A 287 -21.13 3.43 -6.91
N ASP A 288 -21.21 2.49 -7.84
CA ASP A 288 -20.07 1.65 -8.21
C ASP A 288 -19.06 2.49 -9.02
N LEU A 289 -17.95 2.84 -8.37
CA LEU A 289 -16.89 3.63 -8.97
C LEU A 289 -16.04 2.83 -9.95
N ILE A 290 -15.97 1.51 -9.84
CA ILE A 290 -15.24 0.66 -10.80
C ILE A 290 -15.99 0.68 -12.13
N ALA A 291 -17.32 0.46 -12.08
CA ALA A 291 -18.17 0.56 -13.25
C ALA A 291 -18.14 1.97 -13.86
N PHE A 292 -18.21 3.02 -13.02
CA PHE A 292 -18.12 4.41 -13.47
C PHE A 292 -16.81 4.71 -14.21
N LEU A 293 -15.65 4.27 -13.68
CA LEU A 293 -14.37 4.47 -14.36
C LEU A 293 -14.31 3.63 -15.65
N ALA A 294 -14.78 2.38 -15.63
CA ALA A 294 -14.82 1.55 -16.84
C ALA A 294 -15.64 2.20 -17.97
N GLU A 295 -16.78 2.81 -17.65
CA GLU A 295 -17.63 3.56 -18.60
C GLU A 295 -16.89 4.78 -19.21
N HIS A 296 -16.03 5.43 -18.43
CA HIS A 296 -15.33 6.66 -18.81
C HIS A 296 -13.85 6.41 -19.14
N ARG A 297 -13.47 5.19 -19.50
CA ARG A 297 -12.07 4.82 -19.73
C ARG A 297 -11.50 5.57 -20.95
N PRO A 298 -10.48 6.44 -20.79
CA PRO A 298 -9.89 7.15 -21.91
C PRO A 298 -8.96 6.25 -22.72
N VAL A 299 -8.67 6.64 -23.97
CA VAL A 299 -7.65 5.96 -24.78
C VAL A 299 -6.28 6.11 -24.10
N GLY A 300 -5.53 5.01 -24.01
CA GLY A 300 -4.22 4.96 -23.37
C GLY A 300 -4.24 4.73 -21.85
N ALA A 301 -5.42 4.57 -21.23
CA ALA A 301 -5.49 4.04 -19.88
C ALA A 301 -4.91 2.62 -19.82
N ASP A 302 -3.95 2.39 -18.94
CA ASP A 302 -3.34 1.08 -18.69
C ASP A 302 -3.97 0.39 -17.47
N GLY A 303 -3.34 -0.67 -16.98
CA GLY A 303 -3.78 -1.39 -15.79
C GLY A 303 -3.70 -0.58 -14.48
N ARG A 304 -3.28 0.68 -14.50
CA ARG A 304 -3.26 1.59 -13.33
C ARG A 304 -4.54 2.43 -13.24
N TYR A 305 -5.48 2.29 -14.17
CA TYR A 305 -6.74 3.04 -14.18
C TYR A 305 -7.90 2.17 -13.65
N GLY A 306 -8.47 2.56 -12.51
CA GLY A 306 -9.68 1.98 -11.96
C GLY A 306 -9.49 0.74 -11.08
N ASN A 307 -8.42 0.71 -10.28
CA ASN A 307 -8.19 -0.38 -9.31
C ASN A 307 -8.72 -0.02 -7.92
N GLY A 308 -9.09 -1.03 -7.12
CA GLY A 308 -9.56 -0.86 -5.75
C GLY A 308 -10.98 -1.37 -5.54
N HIS A 309 -11.75 -0.72 -4.66
CA HIS A 309 -13.10 -1.12 -4.29
C HIS A 309 -14.17 -0.22 -4.93
N THR A 310 -15.41 -0.71 -4.97
CA THR A 310 -16.56 -0.02 -5.55
C THR A 310 -16.82 1.38 -4.98
N GLN A 311 -16.42 1.68 -3.74
CA GLN A 311 -16.59 3.00 -3.11
C GLN A 311 -15.27 3.79 -2.97
N ALA A 312 -14.13 3.17 -3.29
CA ALA A 312 -12.81 3.75 -3.14
C ALA A 312 -11.85 3.15 -4.18
N THR A 313 -11.69 3.86 -5.29
CA THR A 313 -10.83 3.49 -6.40
C THR A 313 -9.92 4.67 -6.79
N GLY A 314 -9.13 4.54 -7.84
CA GLY A 314 -8.27 5.58 -8.34
C GLY A 314 -7.38 5.09 -9.46
N GLY A 315 -6.39 5.89 -9.80
CA GLY A 315 -5.40 5.49 -10.78
C GLY A 315 -4.41 6.57 -11.14
N ALA A 316 -3.68 6.30 -12.21
CA ALA A 316 -2.78 7.26 -12.83
C ALA A 316 -2.98 7.26 -14.34
N LEU A 317 -3.05 8.45 -14.93
CA LEU A 317 -3.16 8.65 -16.38
C LEU A 317 -2.03 9.54 -16.88
N PRO A 318 -1.45 9.28 -18.07
CA PRO A 318 -0.64 10.29 -18.75
C PRO A 318 -1.46 11.56 -18.97
N VAL A 319 -0.82 12.73 -19.00
CA VAL A 319 -1.52 14.03 -19.14
C VAL A 319 -2.48 14.06 -20.33
N ALA A 320 -2.10 13.48 -21.47
CA ALA A 320 -2.97 13.41 -22.65
C ALA A 320 -4.28 12.62 -22.38
N SER A 321 -4.18 11.41 -21.82
CA SER A 321 -5.34 10.59 -21.47
C SER A 321 -6.15 11.18 -20.33
N TRP A 322 -5.51 11.90 -19.39
CA TRP A 322 -6.21 12.66 -18.36
C TRP A 322 -7.10 13.74 -18.98
N ASN A 323 -6.58 14.50 -19.93
CA ASN A 323 -7.32 15.57 -20.60
C ASN A 323 -8.52 15.02 -21.40
N GLU A 324 -8.38 13.84 -22.03
CA GLU A 324 -9.52 13.16 -22.65
C GLU A 324 -10.58 12.76 -21.61
N PHE A 325 -10.15 12.15 -20.51
CA PHE A 325 -11.03 11.71 -19.43
C PHE A 325 -11.84 12.86 -18.81
N ILE A 326 -11.19 13.97 -18.44
CA ILE A 326 -11.91 15.10 -17.82
C ILE A 326 -12.82 15.83 -18.80
N ALA A 327 -12.52 15.82 -20.10
CA ALA A 327 -13.36 16.42 -21.12
C ALA A 327 -14.63 15.58 -21.32
N GLY A 328 -14.48 14.25 -21.34
CA GLY A 328 -15.61 13.31 -21.36
C GLY A 328 -16.54 13.44 -20.15
N LEU A 329 -16.00 13.85 -18.99
CA LEU A 329 -16.79 14.17 -17.79
C LEU A 329 -17.43 15.57 -17.80
N GLY A 330 -17.28 16.34 -18.88
CA GLY A 330 -17.83 17.70 -18.98
C GLY A 330 -17.04 18.77 -18.22
N LEU A 331 -15.76 18.52 -17.94
CA LEU A 331 -14.85 19.41 -17.20
C LEU A 331 -13.62 19.84 -18.03
N PRO A 332 -13.73 20.25 -19.32
CA PRO A 332 -12.56 20.53 -20.17
C PRO A 332 -11.61 21.60 -19.60
N GLN A 333 -12.12 22.55 -18.80
CA GLN A 333 -11.35 23.56 -18.08
C GLN A 333 -10.40 22.99 -17.01
N ALA A 334 -10.56 21.71 -16.66
CA ALA A 334 -9.69 20.99 -15.72
C ALA A 334 -8.52 20.27 -16.41
N GLY A 335 -8.36 20.45 -17.73
CA GLY A 335 -7.21 19.95 -18.47
C GLY A 335 -5.89 20.56 -18.00
N ILE A 336 -4.81 19.84 -18.28
CA ILE A 336 -3.44 20.23 -17.96
C ILE A 336 -2.70 20.51 -19.26
N GLU A 337 -2.06 21.66 -19.35
CA GLU A 337 -1.19 22.00 -20.47
C GLU A 337 0.06 21.10 -20.45
N ALA A 338 0.41 20.56 -21.63
CA ALA A 338 1.53 19.63 -21.80
C ALA A 338 2.88 20.33 -21.75
#